data_AF-A0A0N0NF27-F1
#
_entry.id   AF-A0A0N0NF27-F1
#
_cell.length_a   1.000
_cell.length_b   1.000
_cell.length_c   1.000
_cell.angle_alpha   90.00
_cell.angle_beta   90.00
_cell.angle_gamma   90.00
#
_symmetry.space_group_name_H-M   'P 1'
#
loop_
_entity.id
_entity.type
_entity.pdbx_description
1 polymer ?
#
loop_
_entity_poly.entity_id
_entity_poly.type
_entity_poly.pdbx_seq_one_letter_code
_entity_poly.pdbx_strand_id
1 'polypeptide(L)'
;MTNEWANLPDNVTFTEGAQLADKLGLYLGATADKLRHLARSRKHTTWPFGNSREGRPYEYGKVANARTMRTEALLKHLKEHPPNPAGRGPDRKPRRKKQQ
;
A
#
# COMPACT_ATOMS: atom_id res chain seq x y z
N MET A 1 -23.38 -7.55 -12.67
CA MET A 1 -22.45 -7.05 -11.64
C MET A 1 -21.21 -7.92 -11.70
N THR A 2 -20.15 -7.45 -12.33
CA THR A 2 -18.95 -8.24 -12.61
C THR A 2 -18.16 -8.46 -11.33
N ASN A 3 -17.98 -9.73 -10.96
CA ASN A 3 -17.16 -10.21 -9.84
C ASN A 3 -15.66 -10.00 -10.12
N GLU A 4 -15.22 -8.77 -10.39
CA GLU A 4 -13.81 -8.48 -10.70
C GLU A 4 -12.87 -8.77 -9.52
N TRP A 5 -13.43 -9.00 -8.33
CA TRP A 5 -12.72 -9.33 -7.10
C TRP A 5 -12.55 -10.85 -6.91
N ALA A 6 -13.36 -11.68 -7.59
CA ALA A 6 -13.40 -13.13 -7.36
C ALA A 6 -12.32 -13.90 -8.12
N ASN A 7 -11.69 -13.28 -9.13
CA ASN A 7 -10.65 -13.90 -9.95
C ASN A 7 -9.26 -13.28 -9.71
N LEU A 8 -9.11 -12.60 -8.57
CA LEU A 8 -7.85 -12.00 -8.19
C LEU A 8 -6.96 -13.04 -7.51
N PRO A 9 -5.64 -12.99 -7.71
CA PRO A 9 -4.72 -13.83 -6.95
C PRO A 9 -4.84 -13.52 -5.45
N ASP A 10 -4.82 -14.54 -4.59
CA ASP A 10 -4.92 -14.37 -3.14
C ASP A 10 -3.82 -13.47 -2.57
N ASN A 11 -2.62 -13.59 -3.14
CA ASN A 11 -1.45 -12.82 -2.76
C ASN A 11 -0.80 -12.19 -4.00
N VAL A 12 -0.44 -10.91 -3.87
CA VAL A 12 0.24 -10.13 -4.90
C VAL A 12 1.53 -9.54 -4.38
N THR A 13 2.52 -9.40 -5.25
CA THR A 13 3.69 -8.56 -4.97
C THR A 13 3.30 -7.08 -4.97
N PHE A 14 4.20 -6.22 -4.48
CA PHE A 14 4.01 -4.76 -4.56
C PHE A 14 3.78 -4.26 -6.00
N THR A 15 4.39 -4.90 -6.99
CA THR A 15 4.24 -4.53 -8.40
C THR A 15 2.86 -4.90 -8.91
N GLU A 16 2.45 -6.15 -8.71
CA GLU A 16 1.14 -6.64 -9.15
C GLU A 16 0.00 -5.92 -8.42
N GLY A 17 0.13 -5.72 -7.11
CA GLY A 17 -0.86 -4.99 -6.31
C GLY A 17 -1.01 -3.53 -6.73
N ALA A 18 0.07 -2.87 -7.14
CA ALA A 18 0.02 -1.51 -7.68
C ALA A 18 -0.69 -1.47 -9.05
N GLN A 19 -0.34 -2.37 -9.97
CA GLN A 19 -1.01 -2.49 -11.27
C GLN A 19 -2.50 -2.79 -11.11
N LEU A 20 -2.86 -3.63 -10.16
CA LEU A 20 -4.24 -3.98 -9.88
C LEU A 20 -5.02 -2.79 -9.30
N ALA A 21 -4.43 -2.09 -8.33
CA ALA A 21 -5.04 -0.90 -7.74
C ALA A 21 -5.27 0.23 -8.76
N ASP A 22 -4.36 0.37 -9.73
CA ASP A 22 -4.50 1.31 -10.85
C ASP A 22 -5.63 0.90 -11.80
N LYS A 23 -5.64 -0.38 -12.23
CA LYS A 23 -6.71 -0.93 -13.08
C LYS A 23 -8.11 -0.79 -12.47
N LEU A 24 -8.21 -0.97 -11.15
CA LEU A 24 -9.47 -0.83 -10.40
C LEU A 24 -9.81 0.63 -10.04
N GLY A 25 -8.98 1.60 -10.42
CA GLY A 25 -9.19 3.02 -10.12
C GLY A 25 -9.06 3.40 -8.63
N LEU A 26 -8.52 2.50 -7.80
CA LEU A 26 -8.31 2.72 -6.36
C LEU A 26 -7.04 3.53 -6.07
N TYR A 27 -6.04 3.41 -6.95
CA TYR A 27 -4.81 4.20 -6.87
C TYR A 27 -4.28 4.54 -8.27
N LEU A 28 -4.75 5.67 -8.80
CA LEU A 28 -4.39 6.13 -10.14
C LEU A 28 -2.87 6.37 -10.29
N GLY A 29 -2.29 5.75 -11.31
CA GLY A 29 -0.86 5.78 -11.62
C GLY A 29 -0.01 5.13 -10.53
N ALA A 30 -0.53 4.14 -9.81
CA ALA A 30 0.22 3.41 -8.81
C ALA A 30 1.38 2.65 -9.45
N THR A 31 2.56 2.80 -8.84
CA THR A 31 3.74 2.01 -9.17
C THR A 31 4.20 1.25 -7.93
N ALA A 32 5.03 0.22 -8.11
CA ALA A 32 5.59 -0.54 -7.00
C ALA A 32 6.25 0.38 -5.95
N ASP A 33 6.93 1.44 -6.39
CA ASP A 33 7.59 2.38 -5.48
C ASP A 33 6.63 3.33 -4.78
N LYS A 34 5.57 3.79 -5.46
CA LYS A 34 4.50 4.54 -4.79
C LYS A 34 3.82 3.71 -3.71
N LEU A 35 3.57 2.43 -4.00
CA LEU A 35 2.96 1.51 -3.04
C LEU A 35 3.90 1.20 -1.86
N ARG A 36 5.19 0.98 -2.14
CA ARG A 36 6.21 0.83 -1.07
C ARG A 36 6.35 2.10 -0.24
N HIS A 37 6.30 3.27 -0.87
CA HIS A 37 6.33 4.55 -0.17
C HIS A 37 5.11 4.69 0.74
N LEU A 38 3.92 4.38 0.24
CA LEU A 38 2.68 4.38 1.02
C LEU A 38 2.78 3.43 2.23
N ALA A 39 3.27 2.22 2.02
CA ALA A 39 3.47 1.23 3.07
C ALA A 39 4.42 1.73 4.18
N ARG A 40 5.49 2.43 3.80
CA ARG A 40 6.42 3.04 4.76
C ARG A 40 5.80 4.24 5.47
N SER A 41 5.15 5.12 4.72
CA SER A 41 4.56 6.37 5.24
C SER A 41 3.39 6.11 6.18
N ARG A 42 2.60 5.06 5.94
CA ARG A 42 1.49 4.64 6.79
C ARG A 42 1.85 3.50 7.76
N LYS A 43 3.13 3.11 7.82
CA LYS A 43 3.61 2.00 8.65
C LYS A 43 3.17 2.12 10.11
N HIS A 44 3.07 3.33 10.64
CA HIS A 44 2.73 3.59 12.04
C HIS A 44 1.28 4.05 12.25
N THR A 45 0.50 4.24 11.19
CA THR A 45 -0.86 4.81 11.27
C THR A 45 -1.91 3.79 10.90
N THR A 46 -2.06 3.49 9.61
CA THR A 46 -3.21 2.76 9.07
C THR A 46 -2.82 1.58 8.18
N TRP A 47 -1.53 1.39 7.91
CA TRP A 47 -1.10 0.30 7.05
C TRP A 47 -1.39 -1.06 7.69
N PRO A 48 -2.09 -1.98 7.00
CA PRO A 48 -2.59 -3.21 7.59
C PRO A 48 -1.54 -4.33 7.58
N PHE A 49 -0.46 -4.18 6.81
CA PHE A 49 0.59 -5.19 6.66
C PHE A 49 1.79 -4.91 7.55
N GLY A 50 2.33 -5.95 8.19
CA GLY A 50 3.54 -5.87 8.99
C GLY A 50 4.40 -7.12 8.91
N ASN A 51 5.54 -7.09 9.57
CA ASN A 51 6.24 -8.33 9.92
C ASN A 51 5.49 -8.99 11.09
N SER A 52 5.66 -10.30 11.30
CA SER A 52 4.99 -11.04 12.39
C SER A 52 5.22 -10.44 13.79
N ARG A 53 6.35 -9.75 13.97
CA ARG A 53 6.71 -9.07 15.23
C ARG A 53 6.05 -7.70 15.42
N GLU A 54 5.37 -7.16 14.42
CA GLU A 54 4.76 -5.82 14.47
C GLU A 54 3.28 -5.86 14.92
N GLY A 55 2.71 -7.05 15.16
CA GLY A 55 1.33 -7.20 15.67
C GLY A 55 0.25 -6.68 14.70
N ARG A 56 0.57 -6.64 13.40
CA ARG A 56 -0.33 -6.15 12.35
C ARG A 56 -1.33 -7.24 11.95
N PRO A 57 -2.55 -6.87 11.51
CA PRO A 57 -3.59 -7.84 11.16
C PRO A 57 -3.24 -8.73 9.96
N TYR A 58 -2.34 -8.29 9.08
CA TYR A 58 -1.85 -9.09 7.97
C TYR A 58 -0.31 -9.09 7.94
N GLU A 59 0.27 -10.26 7.69
CA GLU A 59 1.71 -10.40 7.53
C GLU A 59 2.13 -10.30 6.07
N TYR A 60 3.35 -9.81 5.81
CA TYR A 60 3.95 -9.93 4.49
C TYR A 60 4.31 -11.39 4.22
N GLY A 61 3.80 -11.93 3.11
CA GLY A 61 4.29 -13.17 2.56
C GLY A 61 5.63 -12.98 1.85
N LYS A 62 6.27 -14.09 1.50
CA LYS A 62 7.45 -14.10 0.64
C LYS A 62 7.26 -15.15 -0.44
N VAL A 63 7.35 -14.72 -1.69
CA VAL A 63 7.37 -15.62 -2.85
C VAL A 63 8.72 -15.45 -3.53
N ALA A 64 9.50 -16.53 -3.55
CA ALA A 64 10.92 -16.52 -3.92
C ALA A 64 11.71 -15.41 -3.18
N ASN A 65 12.05 -14.32 -3.87
CA ASN A 65 12.78 -13.17 -3.33
C ASN A 65 11.91 -11.91 -3.13
N ALA A 66 10.64 -11.94 -3.55
CA ALA A 66 9.73 -10.80 -3.46
C ALA A 66 8.84 -10.89 -2.21
N ARG A 67 8.55 -9.73 -1.61
CA ARG A 67 7.52 -9.61 -0.58
C ARG A 67 6.14 -9.56 -1.24
N THR A 68 5.23 -10.38 -0.72
CA THR A 68 3.83 -10.44 -1.14
C THR A 68 2.89 -9.95 -0.04
N MET A 69 1.70 -9.56 -0.45
CA MET A 69 0.63 -9.02 0.38
C MET A 69 -0.68 -9.68 -0.04
N ARG A 70 -1.57 -9.89 0.93
CA ARG A 70 -2.91 -10.41 0.65
C ARG A 70 -3.70 -9.38 -0.14
N THR A 71 -4.17 -9.75 -1.33
CA THR A 71 -4.78 -8.82 -2.29
C THR A 71 -6.04 -8.18 -1.74
N GLU A 72 -6.92 -8.96 -1.13
CA GLU A 72 -8.16 -8.48 -0.53
C GLU A 72 -7.90 -7.39 0.53
N ALA A 73 -6.93 -7.62 1.42
CA ALA A 73 -6.57 -6.69 2.47
C ALA A 73 -5.97 -5.39 1.92
N LEU A 74 -5.18 -5.50 0.86
CA LEU A 74 -4.60 -4.35 0.17
C LEU A 74 -5.69 -3.48 -0.47
N LEU A 75 -6.57 -4.10 -1.25
CA LEU A 75 -7.65 -3.40 -1.95
C LEU A 75 -8.65 -2.79 -0.95
N LYS A 76 -9.00 -3.54 0.10
CA LYS A 76 -9.84 -3.03 1.19
C LYS A 76 -9.22 -1.81 1.85
N HIS A 77 -7.92 -1.85 2.17
CA HIS A 77 -7.22 -0.71 2.74
C HIS A 77 -7.18 0.50 1.80
N LEU A 78 -6.93 0.28 0.50
CA LEU A 78 -6.94 1.38 -0.47
C LEU A 78 -8.33 1.98 -0.67
N LYS A 79 -9.39 1.17 -0.53
CA LYS A 79 -10.78 1.63 -0.58
C LYS A 79 -11.18 2.43 0.66
N GLU A 80 -10.78 1.97 1.86
CA GLU A 80 -11.06 2.65 3.13
C GLU A 80 -10.19 3.90 3.33
N HIS A 81 -8.95 3.84 2.86
CA HIS A 81 -7.96 4.91 2.98
C HIS A 81 -7.32 5.18 1.61
N PRO A 82 -8.04 5.83 0.68
CA PRO A 82 -7.47 6.16 -0.62
C PRO A 82 -6.19 7.00 -0.46
N PRO A 83 -5.13 6.73 -1.25
CA PRO A 83 -3.99 7.63 -1.33
C PRO A 83 -4.47 8.95 -1.94
N ASN A 84 -4.11 10.07 -1.31
CA ASN A 84 -4.61 11.38 -1.69
C ASN A 84 -4.35 11.64 -3.21
N PRO A 85 -5.38 11.83 -4.05
CA PRO A 85 -5.22 12.00 -5.49
C PRO A 85 -4.51 13.31 -5.85
N ALA A 86 -4.59 14.32 -4.98
CA ALA A 86 -3.77 15.51 -5.06
C ALA A 86 -2.42 15.19 -4.39
N GLY A 87 -1.33 15.12 -5.18
CA GLY A 87 0.04 14.81 -4.75
C GLY A 87 0.69 15.80 -3.76
N ARG A 88 -0.08 16.48 -2.91
CA ARG A 88 0.44 17.08 -1.69
C ARG A 88 0.45 16.01 -0.61
N GLY A 89 1.63 15.42 -0.39
CA GLY A 89 1.94 14.94 0.95
C GLY A 89 1.68 16.05 1.97
N PRO A 90 1.47 15.73 3.27
CA PRO A 90 1.40 16.77 4.28
C PRO A 90 2.58 17.72 4.05
N ASP A 91 2.29 19.01 3.96
CA ASP A 91 3.28 20.05 3.68
C ASP A 91 4.51 19.73 4.53
N ARG A 92 5.68 19.54 3.88
CA ARG A 92 6.90 19.14 4.59
C ARG A 92 7.09 20.19 5.65
N LYS A 93 6.79 19.87 6.93
CA LYS A 93 7.03 20.80 8.03
C LYS A 93 8.45 21.33 7.83
N PRO A 94 8.64 22.66 7.81
CA PRO A 94 9.94 23.22 7.48
C PRO A 94 10.99 22.57 8.38
N ARG A 95 12.05 22.02 7.78
CA ARG A 95 13.19 21.47 8.52
C ARG A 95 13.61 22.54 9.52
N ARG A 96 13.44 22.29 10.83
CA ARG A 96 14.02 23.14 11.88
C ARG A 96 15.51 23.22 11.59
N LYS A 97 16.00 24.38 11.14
CA LYS A 97 17.44 24.64 11.04
C LYS A 97 17.99 24.48 12.45
N LYS A 98 18.95 23.58 12.61
CA LYS A 98 19.73 23.41 13.83
C LYS A 98 20.49 24.73 14.01
N GLN A 99 20.06 25.55 14.96
CA GLN A 99 20.81 26.75 15.34
C GLN A 99 22.15 26.26 15.92
N GLN A 100 23.25 26.70 15.30
CA GLN A 100 24.59 26.67 15.87
C GLN A 100 24.82 27.97 16.62
#